data_AF-A0A352RR85-F1
#
_entry.id   AF-A0A352RR85-F1
#
_cell.length_a   1.000
_cell.length_b   1.000
_cell.length_c   1.000
_cell.angle_alpha   90.00
_cell.angle_beta   90.00
_cell.angle_gamma   90.00
#
_symmetry.space_group_name_H-M   'P 1'
#
loop_
_entity.id
_entity.type
_entity.pdbx_description
1 polymer ?
#
loop_
_entity_poly.entity_id
_entity_poly.type
_entity_poly.pdbx_seq_one_letter_code
_entity_poly.pdbx_strand_id
1 'polypeptide(L)'
;YAAYLFDYRNFGDSEGEPRHWVSPRRHLQDWAAAIAHVRSLPEVDADRMVLWGTSFSGGHVIQTAAADHRVRAVIAQVPHVSGLASMKQVPVHLLLRMMLAAMRDLCGSVIRREHYSPIIGRHGDMAALTGDDAWHGYARLLPAGTAWENKVLSRIFLEVPLYSPIRHAHKVAAPTLIVAGTRDTI
;
A
#
# COMPACT_ATOMS: atom_id res chain seq x y z
N TYR A 1 13.96 -15.10 14.88
CA TYR A 1 12.74 -14.27 14.77
C TYR A 1 11.63 -15.15 14.21
N ALA A 2 10.41 -15.04 14.72
CA ALA A 2 9.22 -15.51 14.01
C ALA A 2 8.81 -14.44 12.99
N ALA A 3 8.31 -14.85 11.83
CA ALA A 3 7.82 -13.95 10.79
C ALA A 3 6.35 -14.27 10.51
N TYR A 4 5.51 -13.24 10.54
CA TYR A 4 4.11 -13.33 10.20
C TYR A 4 3.87 -12.50 8.93
N LEU A 5 3.43 -13.15 7.86
CA LEU A 5 3.04 -12.52 6.61
C LEU A 5 1.56 -12.76 6.40
N PHE A 6 0.86 -11.77 5.85
CA PHE A 6 -0.56 -11.86 5.55
C PHE A 6 -0.87 -11.15 4.26
N ASP A 7 -1.88 -11.63 3.55
CA ASP A 7 -2.50 -10.91 2.45
C ASP A 7 -3.53 -9.92 3.00
N TYR A 8 -3.53 -8.69 2.49
CA TYR A 8 -4.63 -7.76 2.76
C TYR A 8 -5.96 -8.37 2.33
N ARG A 9 -7.05 -7.96 2.98
CA ARG A 9 -8.39 -8.34 2.50
C ARG A 9 -8.50 -7.99 1.01
N ASN A 10 -9.20 -8.82 0.22
CA ASN A 10 -9.33 -8.69 -1.24
C ASN A 10 -8.07 -9.05 -2.07
N PHE A 11 -7.02 -9.61 -1.47
CA PHE A 11 -5.78 -10.05 -2.16
C PHE A 11 -5.38 -11.46 -1.77
N GLY A 12 -4.56 -12.10 -2.62
CA GLY A 12 -4.00 -13.44 -2.39
C GLY A 12 -5.02 -14.43 -1.85
N ASP A 13 -4.68 -15.09 -0.75
CA ASP A 13 -5.52 -16.10 -0.09
C ASP A 13 -6.53 -15.48 0.89
N SER A 14 -6.42 -14.18 1.17
CA SER A 14 -7.36 -13.46 2.02
C SER A 14 -8.69 -13.22 1.30
N GLU A 15 -9.78 -13.41 2.06
CA GLU A 15 -11.14 -13.26 1.55
C GLU A 15 -11.49 -11.82 1.15
N GLY A 16 -12.62 -11.71 0.45
CA GLY A 16 -13.34 -10.46 0.24
C GLY A 16 -13.48 -10.08 -1.23
N GLU A 17 -14.58 -9.40 -1.53
CA GLU A 17 -14.89 -8.80 -2.82
C GLU A 17 -15.19 -7.30 -2.70
N PRO A 18 -15.02 -6.51 -3.78
CA PRO A 18 -14.29 -6.83 -5.02
C PRO A 18 -12.79 -7.08 -4.82
N ARG A 19 -12.19 -7.97 -5.61
CA ARG A 19 -10.73 -8.22 -5.65
C ARG A 19 -9.93 -6.96 -6.03
N HIS A 20 -8.64 -6.94 -5.71
CA HIS A 20 -7.70 -5.86 -6.05
C HIS A 20 -8.06 -4.48 -5.47
N TRP A 21 -8.64 -4.46 -4.28
CA TRP A 21 -9.05 -3.24 -3.59
C TRP A 21 -7.93 -2.68 -2.71
N VAL A 22 -7.03 -1.90 -3.32
CA VAL A 22 -6.07 -1.12 -2.52
C VAL A 22 -6.82 0.02 -1.82
N SER A 23 -6.74 0.09 -0.50
CA SER A 23 -7.29 1.19 0.30
C SER A 23 -6.46 1.37 1.57
N PRO A 24 -5.79 2.52 1.77
CA PRO A 24 -5.02 2.78 2.98
C PRO A 24 -5.83 2.57 4.26
N ARG A 25 -7.09 3.00 4.27
CA ARG A 25 -7.96 2.87 5.44
C ARG A 25 -8.22 1.40 5.76
N ARG A 26 -8.54 0.58 4.76
CA ARG A 26 -8.82 -0.86 4.94
C ARG A 26 -7.54 -1.62 5.31
N HIS A 27 -6.44 -1.33 4.64
CA HIS A 27 -5.15 -1.96 4.91
C HIS A 27 -4.64 -1.64 6.33
N LEU A 28 -4.83 -0.41 6.84
CA LEU A 28 -4.50 -0.09 8.23
C LEU A 28 -5.37 -0.86 9.25
N GLN A 29 -6.62 -1.17 8.90
CA GLN A 29 -7.46 -2.06 9.72
C GLN A 29 -6.93 -3.50 9.69
N ASP A 30 -6.46 -3.96 8.53
CA ASP A 30 -5.84 -5.29 8.40
C ASP A 30 -4.54 -5.39 9.20
N TRP A 31 -3.73 -4.33 9.20
CA TRP A 31 -2.56 -4.22 10.09
C TRP A 31 -2.94 -4.33 11.56
N ALA A 32 -3.98 -3.63 12.00
CA ALA A 32 -4.46 -3.72 13.38
C ALA A 32 -4.94 -5.15 13.72
N ALA A 33 -5.66 -5.81 12.80
CA ALA A 33 -6.11 -7.19 12.96
C ALA A 33 -4.94 -8.19 13.01
N ALA A 34 -3.95 -8.05 12.12
CA ALA A 34 -2.75 -8.88 12.09
C ALA A 34 -1.95 -8.74 13.39
N ILE A 35 -1.75 -7.51 13.89
CA ILE A 35 -1.09 -7.25 15.17
C ILE A 35 -1.85 -7.88 16.33
N ALA A 36 -3.18 -7.74 16.37
CA ALA A 36 -4.00 -8.35 17.41
C ALA A 36 -3.88 -9.89 17.38
N HIS A 37 -3.89 -10.49 16.19
CA HIS A 37 -3.70 -11.93 16.03
C HIS A 37 -2.31 -12.38 16.50
N VAL A 38 -1.23 -11.73 16.05
CA VAL A 38 0.15 -12.06 16.46
C VAL A 38 0.33 -11.97 17.97
N ARG A 39 -0.27 -10.95 18.62
CA ARG A 39 -0.23 -10.80 20.08
C ARG A 39 -1.00 -11.89 20.84
N SER A 40 -1.92 -12.58 20.18
CA SER A 40 -2.69 -13.67 20.79
C SER A 40 -1.96 -15.02 20.75
N LEU A 41 -0.89 -15.13 19.96
CA LEU A 41 -0.12 -16.37 19.82
C LEU A 41 0.75 -16.61 21.07
N PRO A 42 0.56 -17.73 21.80
CA PRO A 42 1.29 -17.99 23.04
C PRO A 42 2.80 -18.21 22.83
N GLU A 43 3.24 -18.54 21.62
CA GLU A 43 4.63 -18.75 21.25
C GLU A 43 5.37 -17.45 20.88
N VAL A 44 4.66 -16.31 20.81
CA VAL A 44 5.21 -15.02 20.41
C VAL A 44 5.25 -14.05 21.59
N ASP A 45 6.42 -13.48 21.83
CA ASP A 45 6.58 -12.36 22.76
C ASP A 45 6.01 -11.07 22.14
N ALA A 46 4.80 -10.71 22.57
CA ALA A 46 4.05 -9.55 22.10
C ALA A 46 4.76 -8.21 22.31
N ASP A 47 5.70 -8.11 23.25
CA ASP A 47 6.43 -6.87 23.59
C ASP A 47 7.74 -6.73 22.79
N ARG A 48 8.09 -7.71 21.95
CA ARG A 48 9.28 -7.71 21.08
C ARG A 48 8.96 -7.64 19.58
N MET A 49 7.76 -7.16 19.24
CA MET A 49 7.27 -7.09 17.86
C MET A 49 7.94 -5.98 17.06
N VAL A 50 8.38 -6.33 15.84
CA VAL A 50 8.96 -5.40 14.85
C VAL A 50 8.04 -5.35 13.65
N LEU A 51 7.70 -4.15 13.19
CA LEU A 51 6.94 -3.97 11.95
C LEU A 51 7.89 -3.78 10.77
N TRP A 52 7.65 -4.52 9.69
CA TRP A 52 8.40 -4.39 8.44
C TRP A 52 7.45 -4.14 7.27
N GLY A 53 7.76 -3.17 6.42
CA GLY A 53 6.96 -2.86 5.26
C GLY A 53 7.77 -2.28 4.11
N THR A 54 7.38 -2.62 2.89
CA THR A 54 7.98 -2.10 1.65
C THR A 54 6.98 -1.26 0.84
N SER A 55 7.44 -0.23 0.15
CA SER A 55 6.63 0.63 -0.72
C SER A 55 5.42 1.19 0.04
N PHE A 56 4.21 0.96 -0.46
CA PHE A 56 2.97 1.37 0.18
C PHE A 56 2.88 0.86 1.63
N SER A 57 3.27 -0.40 1.87
CA SER A 57 3.29 -1.01 3.20
C SER A 57 4.34 -0.37 4.14
N GLY A 58 5.42 0.19 3.58
CA GLY A 58 6.38 1.00 4.35
C GLY A 58 5.73 2.23 4.99
N GLY A 59 4.77 2.85 4.30
CA GLY A 59 3.91 3.88 4.87
C GLY A 59 2.95 3.37 5.94
N HIS A 60 2.42 2.15 5.76
CA HIS A 60 1.49 1.55 6.72
C HIS A 60 2.18 1.28 8.05
N VAL A 61 3.37 0.67 8.04
CA VAL A 61 4.09 0.38 9.29
C VAL A 61 4.46 1.63 10.08
N ILE A 62 4.74 2.76 9.40
CA ILE A 62 4.94 4.06 10.05
C ILE A 62 3.66 4.50 10.76
N GLN A 63 2.53 4.50 10.06
CA GLN A 63 1.26 4.95 10.64
C GLN A 63 0.73 4.00 11.72
N THR A 64 0.95 2.69 11.57
CA THR A 64 0.59 1.68 12.57
C THR A 64 1.42 1.85 13.84
N ALA A 65 2.74 2.02 13.74
CA ALA A 65 3.60 2.26 14.90
C ALA A 65 3.35 3.63 15.57
N ALA A 66 2.86 4.61 14.81
CA ALA A 66 2.42 5.89 15.36
C ALA A 66 1.13 5.76 16.19
N ALA A 67 0.30 4.75 15.92
CA ALA A 67 -0.93 4.46 16.66
C ALA A 67 -0.75 3.42 17.77
N ASP A 68 0.29 2.59 17.69
CA ASP A 68 0.58 1.51 18.64
C ASP A 68 1.99 1.62 19.23
N HIS A 69 2.08 2.23 20.41
CA HIS A 69 3.34 2.48 21.11
C HIS A 69 3.99 1.22 21.72
N ARG A 70 3.36 0.04 21.62
CA ARG A 70 3.96 -1.22 22.06
C ARG A 70 4.81 -1.89 20.97
N VAL A 71 4.85 -1.32 19.75
CA VAL A 71 5.77 -1.76 18.70
C VAL A 71 7.21 -1.46 19.12
N ARG A 72 8.10 -2.45 19.05
CA ARG A 72 9.48 -2.34 19.55
C ARG A 72 10.45 -1.72 18.55
N ALA A 73 10.21 -1.90 17.25
CA ALA A 73 10.97 -1.27 16.18
C ALA A 73 10.18 -1.26 14.87
N VAL A 74 10.57 -0.39 13.94
CA VAL A 74 10.00 -0.28 12.59
C VAL A 74 11.10 -0.35 11.55
N ILE A 75 10.87 -1.10 10.47
CA ILE A 75 11.71 -1.12 9.28
C ILE A 75 10.82 -0.77 8.08
N ALA A 76 11.09 0.38 7.46
CA ALA A 76 10.32 0.86 6.31
C ALA A 76 11.25 0.97 5.09
N GLN A 77 11.04 0.11 4.11
CA GLN A 77 11.78 0.08 2.85
C GLN A 77 11.03 0.85 1.77
N VAL A 78 11.71 1.77 1.08
CA VAL A 78 11.18 2.65 0.03
C VAL A 78 9.76 3.16 0.34
N PRO A 79 9.52 3.70 1.56
CA PRO A 79 8.15 3.88 2.02
C PRO A 79 7.40 4.96 1.24
N HIS A 80 6.13 4.69 0.94
CA HIS A 80 5.18 5.75 0.60
C HIS A 80 4.96 6.66 1.80
N VAL A 81 5.40 7.92 1.71
CA VAL A 81 5.33 8.88 2.82
C VAL A 81 4.31 10.00 2.60
N SER A 82 3.99 10.35 1.36
CA SER A 82 3.03 11.42 1.05
C SER A 82 2.29 11.24 -0.27
N GLY A 83 0.98 11.09 -0.19
CA GLY A 83 0.06 11.08 -1.33
C GLY A 83 0.06 12.38 -2.12
N LEU A 84 -0.01 13.53 -1.44
CA LEU A 84 0.02 14.84 -2.11
C LEU A 84 1.32 15.07 -2.88
N ALA A 85 2.47 14.66 -2.32
CA ALA A 85 3.74 14.75 -3.03
C ALA A 85 3.75 13.86 -4.28
N SER A 86 3.17 12.66 -4.19
CA SER A 86 3.04 11.73 -5.33
C SER A 86 2.20 12.35 -6.45
N MET A 87 1.06 12.96 -6.12
CA MET A 87 0.19 13.60 -7.12
C MET A 87 0.81 14.81 -7.80
N LYS A 88 1.70 15.55 -7.12
CA LYS A 88 2.37 16.72 -7.72
C LYS A 88 3.27 16.37 -8.92
N GLN A 89 3.73 15.11 -9.00
CA GLN A 89 4.56 14.64 -10.11
C GLN A 89 3.74 14.15 -11.30
N VAL A 90 2.41 14.05 -11.16
CA VAL A 90 1.53 13.53 -12.22
C VAL A 90 1.03 14.71 -13.08
N PRO A 91 1.16 14.63 -14.41
CA PRO A 91 0.59 15.62 -15.32
C PRO A 91 -0.92 15.83 -15.09
N VAL A 92 -1.37 17.09 -15.12
CA VAL A 92 -2.77 17.45 -14.79
C VAL A 92 -3.82 16.70 -15.61
N HIS A 93 -3.54 16.44 -16.90
CA HIS A 93 -4.46 15.71 -17.76
C HIS A 93 -4.60 14.24 -17.34
N LEU A 94 -3.55 13.62 -16.80
CA LEU A 94 -3.61 12.27 -16.23
C LEU A 94 -4.35 12.27 -14.90
N LEU A 95 -4.12 13.28 -14.03
CA LEU A 95 -4.89 13.45 -12.79
C LEU A 95 -6.40 13.53 -13.08
N LEU A 96 -6.80 14.30 -14.09
CA LEU A 96 -8.22 14.38 -14.49
C LEU A 96 -8.77 13.02 -14.93
N ARG A 97 -8.01 12.26 -15.73
CA ARG A 97 -8.42 10.91 -16.16
C ARG A 97 -8.52 9.93 -14.98
N MET A 98 -7.57 10.00 -14.04
CA MET A 98 -7.57 9.18 -12.82
C MET A 98 -8.78 9.50 -11.94
N MET A 99 -9.11 10.79 -11.76
CA MET A 99 -10.31 11.21 -11.03
C MET A 99 -11.60 10.71 -11.70
N LEU A 100 -11.71 10.82 -13.04
CA LEU A 100 -12.87 10.30 -13.77
C LEU A 100 -13.01 8.78 -13.64
N ALA A 101 -11.90 8.04 -13.75
CA ALA A 101 -11.89 6.59 -13.56
C ALA A 101 -12.31 6.20 -12.13
N ALA A 102 -11.84 6.95 -11.13
CA ALA A 102 -12.18 6.71 -9.74
C ALA A 102 -13.65 7.04 -9.41
N MET A 103 -14.19 8.12 -9.96
CA MET A 103 -15.60 8.45 -9.83
C MET A 103 -16.48 7.41 -10.52
N ARG A 104 -16.08 6.92 -11.71
CA ARG A 104 -16.75 5.83 -12.40
C ARG A 104 -16.77 4.56 -11.55
N ASP A 105 -15.66 4.19 -10.93
CA ASP A 105 -15.58 3.04 -10.02
C ASP A 105 -16.48 3.23 -8.80
N LEU A 106 -16.42 4.39 -8.13
CA LEU A 106 -17.21 4.67 -6.94
C LEU A 106 -18.72 4.57 -7.23
N CYS A 107 -19.19 5.23 -8.29
CA CYS A 107 -20.59 5.17 -8.70
C CYS A 107 -21.01 3.76 -9.15
N GLY A 108 -20.17 3.08 -9.94
CA GLY A 108 -20.44 1.73 -10.42
C GLY A 108 -20.47 0.67 -9.31
N SER A 109 -19.72 0.88 -8.24
CA SER A 109 -19.65 -0.07 -7.12
C SER A 109 -20.97 -0.28 -6.39
N VAL A 110 -21.85 0.72 -6.40
CA VAL A 110 -23.19 0.64 -5.78
C VAL A 110 -24.05 -0.44 -6.44
N ILE A 111 -23.77 -0.75 -7.70
CA ILE A 111 -24.45 -1.78 -8.50
C ILE A 111 -23.52 -2.92 -8.94
N ARG A 112 -22.41 -3.14 -8.20
CA ARG A 112 -21.39 -4.18 -8.48
C ARG A 112 -20.84 -4.13 -9.91
N ARG A 113 -20.55 -2.90 -10.38
CA ARG A 113 -19.88 -2.62 -11.66
C ARG A 113 -18.61 -1.83 -11.41
N GLU A 114 -17.66 -2.49 -10.75
CA GLU A 114 -16.36 -1.92 -10.44
C GLU A 114 -15.60 -1.53 -11.70
N HIS A 115 -14.81 -0.46 -11.59
CA HIS A 115 -13.92 -0.04 -12.66
C HIS A 115 -12.46 -0.17 -12.21
N TYR A 116 -11.69 -0.90 -12.99
CA TYR A 116 -10.28 -1.17 -12.73
C TYR A 116 -9.38 -0.31 -13.61
N SER A 117 -8.23 0.06 -13.06
CA SER A 117 -7.14 0.73 -13.78
C SER A 117 -5.85 -0.07 -13.62
N PRO A 118 -4.88 0.08 -14.53
CA PRO A 118 -3.57 -0.57 -14.41
C PRO A 118 -2.83 -0.17 -13.13
N ILE A 119 -2.11 -1.12 -12.53
CA ILE A 119 -1.17 -0.84 -11.43
C ILE A 119 0.10 -0.23 -12.03
N ILE A 120 0.68 -0.89 -13.01
CA ILE A 120 1.93 -0.51 -13.68
C ILE A 120 1.64 -0.02 -15.09
N GLY A 121 2.25 1.11 -15.46
CA GLY A 121 2.22 1.66 -16.82
C GLY A 121 3.56 2.26 -17.21
N ARG A 122 3.72 2.55 -18.50
CA ARG A 122 4.86 3.31 -19.02
C ARG A 122 4.71 4.79 -18.69
N HIS A 123 5.77 5.58 -18.89
CA HIS A 123 5.68 7.02 -18.73
C HIS A 123 4.59 7.61 -19.65
N GLY A 124 3.61 8.31 -19.05
CA GLY A 124 2.46 8.89 -19.75
C GLY A 124 1.20 8.00 -19.79
N ASP A 125 1.28 6.75 -19.35
CA ASP A 125 0.11 5.88 -19.20
C ASP A 125 -0.74 6.29 -17.99
N MET A 126 -2.03 5.94 -18.03
CA MET A 126 -2.91 6.05 -16.86
C MET A 126 -2.77 4.77 -16.04
N ALA A 127 -1.91 4.81 -15.01
CA ALA A 127 -1.65 3.71 -14.09
C ALA A 127 -1.34 4.24 -12.68
N ALA A 128 -1.38 3.37 -11.67
CA ALA A 128 -1.06 3.74 -10.28
C ALA A 128 0.43 4.04 -10.06
N LEU A 129 1.31 3.34 -10.79
CA LEU A 129 2.76 3.51 -10.79
C LEU A 129 3.21 3.58 -12.24
N THR A 130 3.88 4.68 -12.60
CA THR A 130 4.42 4.91 -13.94
C THR A 130 5.91 5.14 -13.86
N GLY A 131 6.67 4.44 -14.68
CA GLY A 131 8.11 4.64 -14.82
C GLY A 131 8.65 3.74 -15.92
N ASP A 132 9.72 4.16 -16.59
CA ASP A 132 10.29 3.41 -17.70
C ASP A 132 10.76 2.00 -17.26
N ASP A 133 11.24 1.90 -16.02
CA ASP A 133 11.64 0.64 -15.38
C ASP A 133 10.53 -0.01 -14.53
N ALA A 134 9.36 0.61 -14.38
CA ALA A 134 8.31 0.11 -13.49
C ALA A 134 7.82 -1.29 -13.90
N TRP A 135 7.64 -1.50 -15.20
CA TRP A 135 7.22 -2.80 -15.73
C TRP A 135 8.28 -3.89 -15.50
N HIS A 136 9.53 -3.60 -15.86
CA HIS A 136 10.61 -4.58 -15.74
C HIS A 136 10.99 -4.85 -14.29
N GLY A 137 10.99 -3.82 -13.44
CA GLY A 137 11.20 -3.94 -12.01
C GLY A 137 10.13 -4.79 -11.36
N TYR A 138 8.85 -4.51 -11.64
CA TYR A 138 7.74 -5.28 -11.07
C TYR A 138 7.73 -6.73 -11.55
N ALA A 139 8.00 -6.96 -12.85
CA ALA A 139 8.08 -8.32 -13.41
C ALA A 139 9.16 -9.18 -12.74
N ARG A 140 10.27 -8.59 -12.29
CA ARG A 140 11.34 -9.30 -11.56
C ARG A 140 10.94 -9.71 -10.14
N LEU A 141 9.92 -9.06 -9.56
CA LEU A 141 9.42 -9.36 -8.22
C LEU A 141 8.39 -10.51 -8.24
N LEU A 142 7.81 -10.82 -9.40
CA LEU A 142 6.80 -11.87 -9.52
C LEU A 142 7.49 -13.24 -9.67
N PRO A 143 7.20 -14.21 -8.77
CA PRO A 143 7.63 -15.58 -8.95
C PRO A 143 7.17 -16.14 -10.30
N ALA A 144 7.95 -17.08 -10.85
CA ALA A 144 7.57 -17.76 -12.08
C ALA A 144 6.22 -18.47 -11.89
N GLY A 145 5.28 -18.24 -12.80
CA GLY A 145 3.94 -18.86 -12.76
C GLY A 145 2.92 -18.12 -11.89
N THR A 146 3.25 -16.97 -11.30
CA THR A 146 2.24 -16.17 -10.59
C THR A 146 1.18 -15.65 -11.57
N ALA A 147 -0.09 -16.00 -11.32
CA ALA A 147 -1.24 -15.46 -12.03
C ALA A 147 -1.53 -14.02 -11.57
N TRP A 148 -0.60 -13.11 -11.84
CA TRP A 148 -0.74 -11.70 -11.50
C TRP A 148 -1.49 -10.94 -12.60
N GLU A 149 -2.44 -10.12 -12.18
CA GLU A 149 -3.19 -9.23 -13.06
C GLU A 149 -2.81 -7.78 -12.78
N ASN A 150 -2.47 -7.05 -13.84
CA ASN A 150 -2.15 -5.63 -13.75
C ASN A 150 -3.42 -4.77 -13.57
N LYS A 151 -4.10 -4.89 -12.43
CA LYS A 151 -5.35 -4.19 -12.16
C LYS A 151 -5.51 -3.80 -10.69
N VAL A 152 -6.09 -2.63 -10.46
CA VAL A 152 -6.50 -2.11 -9.16
C VAL A 152 -7.83 -1.37 -9.30
N LEU A 153 -8.68 -1.42 -8.27
CA LEU A 153 -9.89 -0.60 -8.25
C LEU A 153 -9.56 0.88 -8.36
N SER A 154 -10.17 1.57 -9.31
CA SER A 154 -9.79 2.94 -9.67
C SER A 154 -10.07 3.94 -8.54
N ARG A 155 -10.94 3.62 -7.58
CA ARG A 155 -11.20 4.47 -6.41
C ARG A 155 -9.95 4.76 -5.56
N ILE A 156 -8.88 3.96 -5.69
CA ILE A 156 -7.60 4.23 -5.06
C ILE A 156 -7.08 5.64 -5.40
N PHE A 157 -7.37 6.17 -6.59
CA PHE A 157 -6.93 7.51 -7.00
C PHE A 157 -7.59 8.65 -6.21
N LEU A 158 -8.70 8.40 -5.53
CA LEU A 158 -9.31 9.36 -4.58
C LEU A 158 -8.73 9.19 -3.16
N GLU A 159 -8.22 8.00 -2.82
CA GLU A 159 -7.71 7.69 -1.49
C GLU A 159 -6.24 8.06 -1.31
N VAL A 160 -5.38 7.77 -2.31
CA VAL A 160 -3.93 8.04 -2.23
C VAL A 160 -3.62 9.50 -1.90
N PRO A 161 -4.22 10.52 -2.54
CA PRO A 161 -3.91 11.92 -2.24
C PRO A 161 -4.13 12.28 -0.77
N LEU A 162 -5.07 11.61 -0.11
CA LEU A 162 -5.43 11.83 1.29
C LEU A 162 -4.56 11.03 2.27
N TYR A 163 -3.73 10.12 1.76
CA TYR A 163 -2.88 9.24 2.56
C TYR A 163 -1.44 9.76 2.64
N SER A 164 -1.07 10.34 3.78
CA SER A 164 0.28 10.85 4.05
C SER A 164 0.81 10.36 5.40
N PRO A 165 1.42 9.16 5.44
CA PRO A 165 2.02 8.59 6.66
C PRO A 165 3.00 9.51 7.38
N ILE A 166 3.72 10.36 6.65
CA ILE A 166 4.67 11.32 7.22
C ILE A 166 4.03 12.26 8.27
N ARG A 167 2.72 12.54 8.15
CA ARG A 167 1.99 13.37 9.12
C ARG A 167 1.91 12.74 10.51
N HIS A 168 2.08 11.42 10.61
CA HIS A 168 2.03 10.67 11.86
C HIS A 168 3.42 10.24 12.36
N ALA A 169 4.47 10.39 11.55
CA ALA A 169 5.80 9.88 11.84
C ALA A 169 6.38 10.42 13.17
N HIS A 170 6.08 11.68 13.53
CA HIS A 170 6.51 12.28 14.79
C HIS A 170 5.92 11.62 16.06
N LYS A 171 4.88 10.78 15.91
CA LYS A 171 4.26 10.03 17.01
C LYS A 171 4.88 8.64 17.19
N VAL A 172 5.75 8.21 16.27
CA VAL A 172 6.42 6.91 16.38
C VAL A 172 7.46 6.98 17.50
N ALA A 173 7.21 6.25 18.59
CA ALA A 173 8.12 6.16 19.73
C ALA A 173 9.23 5.12 19.53
N ALA A 174 9.03 4.18 18.60
CA ALA A 174 9.92 3.06 18.35
C ALA A 174 11.15 3.48 17.50
N PRO A 175 12.34 2.92 17.76
CA PRO A 175 13.46 3.02 16.83
C PRO A 175 13.05 2.61 15.41
N THR A 176 13.38 3.45 14.44
CA THR A 176 12.90 3.30 13.05
C THR A 176 14.09 3.29 12.10
N LEU A 177 14.18 2.24 11.27
CA LEU A 177 15.09 2.16 10.13
C LEU A 177 14.34 2.52 8.85
N ILE A 178 14.83 3.52 8.13
CA ILE A 178 14.35 3.87 6.79
C ILE A 178 15.39 3.42 5.77
N VAL A 179 14.97 2.62 4.79
CA VAL A 179 15.81 2.22 3.65
C VAL A 179 15.29 2.92 2.40
N ALA A 180 16.02 3.90 1.90
CA ALA A 180 15.63 4.68 0.71
C ALA A 180 16.38 4.21 -0.55
N GLY A 181 15.69 4.22 -1.69
CA GLY A 181 16.30 3.97 -3.00
C GLY A 181 16.93 5.25 -3.53
N THR A 182 18.26 5.26 -3.74
CA THR A 182 18.98 6.44 -4.25
C THR A 182 18.74 6.71 -5.74
N ARG A 183 18.20 5.72 -6.46
CA ARG A 183 17.85 5.78 -7.89
C ARG A 183 16.41 5.33 -8.12
N ASP A 184 15.54 5.53 -7.12
CA ASP A 184 14.14 5.20 -7.27
C ASP A 184 13.48 6.22 -8.22
N THR A 185 12.91 5.72 -9.32
CA THR A 185 12.29 6.54 -10.36
C THR A 185 10.77 6.55 -10.27
N ILE A 186 10.21 5.93 -9.21
CA ILE A 186 8.78 5.72 -8.98
C ILE A 186 8.37 6.32 -7.63
#